data_AF-A0A847YVB2-F1
#
_entry.id   AF-A0A847YVB2-F1
#
_cell.length_a   1.000
_cell.length_b   1.000
_cell.length_c   1.000
_cell.angle_alpha   90.00
_cell.angle_beta   90.00
_cell.angle_gamma   90.00
#
_symmetry.space_group_name_H-M   'P 1'
#
loop_
_entity.id
_entity.type
_entity.pdbx_description
1 polymer ?
#
loop_
_entity_poly.entity_id
_entity_poly.type
_entity_poly.pdbx_seq_one_letter_code
_entity_poly.pdbx_strand_id
1 'polypeptide(L)' 'MKSSLQPTPKVLVSCRGLNGEENVLAVAYCGNCSYAPPMVMVGIVPTRYSYPL' A
#
# COMPACT_ATOMS: atom_id res chain seq x y z
N MET A 1 9.68 14.32 1.63
CA MET A 1 9.66 12.88 1.29
C MET A 1 10.98 12.57 0.59
N LYS A 2 11.87 11.78 1.19
CA LYS A 2 13.15 11.41 0.56
C LYS A 2 12.94 10.12 -0.23
N SER A 3 12.41 10.23 -1.46
CA SER A 3 12.35 9.11 -2.39
C SER A 3 13.49 9.25 -3.38
N SER A 4 14.28 8.19 -3.58
CA SER A 4 15.32 8.14 -4.60
C SER A 4 14.75 7.94 -6.02
N LEU A 5 13.44 7.69 -6.15
CA LEU A 5 12.76 7.44 -7.42
C LEU A 5 11.55 8.36 -7.58
N GLN A 6 11.37 8.91 -8.78
CA GLN A 6 10.23 9.73 -9.20
C GLN A 6 9.89 9.43 -10.68
N PRO A 7 8.62 9.54 -11.12
CA PRO A 7 7.44 9.91 -10.32
C PRO A 7 7.06 8.81 -9.33
N THR A 8 6.40 9.20 -8.25
CA THR A 8 5.85 8.28 -7.25
C THR A 8 4.34 8.17 -7.40
N PRO A 9 3.77 6.96 -7.33
CA PRO A 9 2.32 6.79 -7.34
C PRO A 9 1.70 7.43 -6.08
N LYS A 10 0.47 7.93 -6.23
CA LYS A 10 -0.32 8.54 -5.17
C LYS A 10 -1.58 7.70 -4.95
N VAL A 11 -1.46 6.64 -4.16
CA VAL A 11 -2.54 5.66 -3.98
C VAL A 11 -3.00 5.64 -2.53
N LEU A 12 -4.31 5.49 -2.33
CA LEU A 12 -4.91 5.16 -1.04
C LEU A 12 -5.20 3.66 -1.00
N VAL A 13 -4.71 2.97 0.03
CA VAL A 13 -4.97 1.55 0.27
C VAL A 13 -5.87 1.44 1.49
N SER A 14 -7.11 1.00 1.31
CA SER A 14 -8.01 0.69 2.40
C SER A 14 -7.76 -0.72 2.93
N CYS A 15 -7.83 -0.90 4.23
CA CYS A 15 -7.85 -2.20 4.88
C CYS A 15 -8.87 -2.19 6.02
N ARG A 16 -9.28 -3.37 6.46
CA ARG A 16 -10.16 -3.53 7.60
C ARG A 16 -9.66 -4.68 8.44
N GLY A 17 -9.42 -4.43 9.72
CA GLY A 17 -8.99 -5.47 10.64
C GLY A 17 -10.09 -6.50 10.91
N LEU A 18 -9.70 -7.59 11.56
CA LEU A 18 -10.61 -8.70 11.87
C LEU A 18 -11.73 -8.30 12.84
N ASN A 19 -11.57 -7.23 13.62
CA ASN A 19 -12.61 -6.74 14.54
C ASN A 19 -13.51 -5.67 13.89
N GLY A 20 -13.35 -5.41 12.59
CA GLY A 20 -14.18 -4.46 11.83
C GLY A 20 -13.65 -3.03 11.78
N GLU A 21 -12.47 -2.76 12.34
CA GLU A 21 -11.80 -1.47 12.30
C GLU A 21 -11.41 -1.07 10.87
N GLU A 22 -11.99 0.01 10.36
CA GLU A 22 -11.66 0.54 9.03
C GLU A 22 -10.43 1.44 9.09
N ASN A 23 -9.56 1.30 8.09
CA ASN A 23 -8.36 2.11 7.99
C ASN A 23 -7.94 2.36 6.54
N VAL A 24 -7.19 3.44 6.30
CA VAL A 24 -6.65 3.79 4.99
C VAL A 24 -5.23 4.33 5.09
N LEU A 25 -4.36 3.96 4.14
CA LEU A 25 -3.00 4.47 4.04
C LEU A 25 -2.75 5.20 2.72
N ALA A 26 -2.03 6.32 2.79
CA ALA A 26 -1.36 6.88 1.62
C ALA A 26 -0.06 6.11 1.35
N VAL A 27 0.01 5.43 0.20
CA VAL A 27 1.13 4.56 -0.19
C VAL A 27 1.77 5.07 -1.49
N ALA A 28 3.07 5.38 -1.39
CA ALA A 28 3.90 5.72 -2.55
C ALA A 28 4.78 4.55 -3.03
N TYR A 29 5.03 3.55 -2.18
CA TYR A 29 5.73 2.32 -2.55
C TYR A 29 4.73 1.29 -3.07
N CYS A 30 4.26 1.48 -4.30
CA CYS A 30 3.37 0.52 -4.96
C CYS A 30 3.58 0.51 -6.47
N GLY A 31 3.05 -0.50 -7.16
CA GLY A 31 3.12 -0.59 -8.61
C GLY A 31 2.52 -1.88 -9.18
N ASN A 32 2.33 -1.92 -10.50
CA ASN A 32 1.90 -3.12 -11.21
C ASN A 32 3.03 -4.16 -11.18
N CYS A 33 2.72 -5.40 -10.79
CA CYS A 33 3.70 -6.50 -10.74
C CYS A 33 3.40 -7.63 -11.74
N SER A 34 2.23 -7.61 -12.39
CA SER A 34 1.89 -8.53 -13.48
C SER A 34 0.80 -7.96 -14.37
N TYR A 35 0.81 -8.35 -15.64
CA TYR A 35 -0.18 -7.95 -16.64
C TYR A 35 -1.29 -9.01 -16.83
N ALA A 36 -0.93 -10.29 -16.86
CA ALA A 36 -1.86 -11.40 -17.08
C ALA A 36 -1.46 -12.60 -16.17
N PRO A 37 -2.05 -12.74 -14.97
CA PRO A 37 -3.17 -11.94 -14.43
C PRO A 37 -2.73 -10.52 -14.00
N PRO A 38 -3.63 -9.53 -14.02
CA PRO A 38 -3.31 -8.18 -13.55
C PRO A 38 -3.11 -8.19 -12.03
N MET A 39 -1.94 -7.75 -11.57
CA MET A 39 -1.60 -7.72 -10.14
C MET A 39 -0.85 -6.45 -9.77
N VAL A 40 -0.97 -6.05 -8.50
CA VAL A 40 -0.26 -4.92 -7.89
C VAL A 40 0.49 -5.35 -6.65
N MET A 41 1.57 -4.64 -6.34
CA MET A 41 2.32 -4.76 -5.10
C MET A 41 2.17 -3.46 -4.31
N VAL A 42 2.02 -3.56 -2.98
CA VAL A 42 2.07 -2.44 -2.05
C VAL A 42 3.08 -2.75 -0.94
N GLY A 43 4.00 -1.82 -0.69
CA GLY A 43 4.98 -1.92 0.39
C GLY A 43 4.45 -1.23 1.65
N ILE A 44 4.22 -2.01 2.70
CA ILE A 44 3.78 -1.52 4.01
C ILE A 44 4.88 -1.82 5.03
N VAL A 45 5.32 -0.81 5.78
CA VAL A 45 6.34 -1.00 6.83
C VAL A 45 5.70 -1.76 8.01
N PRO A 46 6.33 -2.81 8.55
CA PRO A 46 5.75 -3.62 9.63
C PRO A 46 5.33 -2.86 10.89
N THR A 47 5.95 -1.72 11.17
CA THR A 47 5.60 -0.85 12.31
C THR A 47 4.34 0.00 12.06
N ARG A 48 3.76 -0.01 10.85
CA ARG A 48 2.49 0.69 10.58
C ARG A 48 1.33 -0.11 11.14
N TYR A 49 0.39 0.60 11.74
CA TYR A 49 -0.86 0.06 12.27
C TYR A 49 -1.57 -0.90 11.30
N SER A 50 -1.50 -0.59 10.01
CA SER A 50 -2.20 -1.31 8.94
C SER A 50 -1.54 -2.60 8.46
N TYR A 51 -0.27 -2.84 8.82
CA TYR A 51 0.43 -4.07 8.43
C TYR A 51 -0.19 -5.34 9.02
N PRO A 52 -0.58 -5.36 10.31
CA PRO A 52 -1.27 -6.52 10.90
C PRO A 52 -2.80 -6.57 10.67
N LEU A 53 -3.40 -5.58 9.99
CA LEU A 53 -4.86 -5.52 9.76
C LEU A 53 -5.31 -6.41 8.61
#